data_AF-A0A0V0YX31-F1
#
_entry.id   AF-A0A0V0YX31-F1
#
_cell.length_a   1.000
_cell.length_b   1.000
_cell.length_c   1.000
_cell.angle_alpha   90.00
_cell.angle_beta   90.00
_cell.angle_gamma   90.00
#
_symmetry.space_group_name_H-M   'P 1'
#
loop_
_entity.id
_entity.type
_entity.pdbx_description
1 polymer ?
#
loop_
_entity_poly.entity_id
_entity_poly.type
_entity_poly.pdbx_seq_one_letter_code
_entity_poly.pdbx_strand_id
1 'polypeptide(L)' 'LVVLKYVRIVLVAVNPYKDVDLYDKSIYKLYRNGNVRQLDPHIFGIAEEAFSSLDQQKQNQSIIISGESGAGKT' A
#
# COMPACT_ATOMS: atom_id res chain seq x y z
N LEU A 1 -1.34 4.11 -16.91
CA LEU A 1 -1.26 2.74 -16.35
C LEU A 1 -0.88 2.90 -14.89
N VAL A 2 -1.64 2.33 -13.95
CA VAL A 2 -1.17 2.24 -12.56
C VAL A 2 -0.30 1.01 -12.48
N VAL A 3 0.93 1.17 -12.02
CA VAL A 3 1.79 0.02 -11.71
C VAL A 3 1.96 0.00 -10.21
N LEU A 4 1.42 -1.04 -9.57
CA LEU A 4 1.70 -1.38 -8.18
C LEU A 4 2.44 -2.70 -8.18
N LYS A 5 3.65 -2.72 -7.62
CA LYS A 5 4.47 -3.93 -7.58
C LYS A 5 5.31 -3.98 -6.32
N TYR A 6 5.26 -5.10 -5.60
CA TYR A 6 6.19 -5.35 -4.51
C TYR A 6 7.58 -5.69 -5.06
N VAL A 7 8.59 -5.01 -4.51
CA VAL A 7 10.01 -5.28 -4.70
C VAL A 7 10.62 -5.42 -3.30
N ARG A 8 10.76 -6.67 -2.86
CA ARG A 8 11.13 -7.01 -1.47
C ARG A 8 10.13 -6.41 -0.49
N ILE A 9 10.56 -5.47 0.35
CA ILE A 9 9.75 -4.78 1.35
C ILE A 9 9.18 -3.44 0.84
N VAL A 10 9.48 -3.08 -0.40
CA VAL A 10 9.08 -1.80 -1.00
C VAL A 10 7.92 -2.02 -1.96
N LEU A 11 6.92 -1.15 -1.91
CA LEU A 11 5.91 -1.05 -2.96
C LEU A 11 6.34 0.02 -3.96
N VAL A 12 6.55 -0.38 -5.21
CA VAL A 12 6.76 0.56 -6.33
C VAL A 12 5.41 0.94 -6.89
N ALA A 13 5.13 2.25 -6.92
CA ALA A 13 3.91 2.84 -7.44
C ALA A 13 4.23 3.80 -8.60
N VAL A 14 3.44 3.75 -9.68
CA VAL A 14 3.51 4.70 -10.79
C VAL A 14 2.22 5.50 -10.86
N ASN A 15 2.33 6.83 -10.78
CA ASN A 15 1.20 7.75 -10.85
C ASN A 15 0.47 7.59 -12.20
N PRO A 16 -0.85 7.29 -12.21
CA PRO A 16 -1.61 7.18 -13.45
C PRO A 16 -1.91 8.50 -14.14
N TYR A 17 -1.77 9.64 -13.46
CA TYR A 17 -2.21 10.98 -13.92
C TYR A 17 -3.68 11.05 -14.34
N LYS A 18 -4.51 10.18 -13.76
CA LYS A 18 -5.97 10.12 -13.95
C LYS A 18 -6.62 9.39 -12.79
N ASP A 19 -7.92 9.55 -12.65
CA ASP A 19 -8.71 8.79 -11.68
C ASP A 19 -8.71 7.29 -12.01
N VAL A 20 -8.71 6.48 -10.96
CA VAL A 20 -8.67 5.02 -11.02
C VAL A 20 -9.47 4.41 -9.88
N ASP A 21 -10.20 3.35 -10.18
CA ASP A 21 -11.07 2.64 -9.24
C ASP A 21 -10.27 1.62 -8.40
N LEU A 22 -9.26 2.10 -7.66
CA LEU A 22 -8.38 1.26 -6.83
C LEU A 22 -8.55 1.51 -5.32
N TYR A 23 -9.18 2.61 -4.94
CA TYR A 23 -9.22 3.08 -3.55
C TYR A 23 -10.58 2.92 -2.86
N ASP A 24 -11.45 2.11 -3.44
CA ASP A 24 -12.79 1.87 -2.91
C ASP A 24 -12.80 1.12 -1.58
N LYS A 25 -13.89 1.32 -0.82
CA LYS A 25 -14.13 0.62 0.46
C LYS A 25 -14.17 -0.90 0.30
N SER A 26 -14.58 -1.42 -0.84
CA SER A 26 -14.57 -2.86 -1.13
C SER A 26 -13.13 -3.40 -1.18
N ILE A 27 -12.23 -2.68 -1.86
CA ILE A 27 -10.81 -3.04 -1.94
C ILE A 27 -10.18 -2.91 -0.54
N TYR A 28 -10.43 -1.83 0.19
CA TYR A 28 -9.96 -1.68 1.57
C TYR A 28 -10.30 -2.90 2.45
N LYS A 29 -11.57 -3.36 2.39
CA LYS A 29 -12.03 -4.52 3.17
C LYS A 29 -11.33 -5.82 2.78
N LEU A 30 -10.92 -5.97 1.52
CA LEU A 30 -10.19 -7.14 1.06
C LEU A 30 -8.81 -7.25 1.72
N TYR A 31 -8.11 -6.13 1.87
CA TYR A 31 -6.78 -6.11 2.51
C TYR A 31 -6.86 -6.14 4.03
N ARG A 32 -7.90 -5.57 4.64
CA ARG A 32 -8.06 -5.55 6.10
C ARG A 32 -8.18 -6.95 6.68
N ASN A 33 -7.31 -7.32 7.62
CA ASN A 33 -7.19 -8.66 8.21
C ASN A 33 -6.98 -9.79 7.17
N GLY A 34 -6.66 -9.45 5.92
CA GLY A 34 -6.45 -10.40 4.84
C GLY A 34 -5.01 -10.91 4.82
N ASN A 35 -4.78 -12.04 4.15
CA ASN A 35 -3.42 -12.48 3.87
C ASN A 35 -2.83 -11.64 2.72
N VAL A 36 -2.25 -10.49 3.06
CA VAL A 36 -1.71 -9.50 2.10
C VAL A 36 -0.74 -10.14 1.09
N ARG A 37 0.00 -11.18 1.48
CA ARG A 37 0.95 -11.87 0.59
C ARG A 37 0.29 -12.67 -0.54
N GLN A 38 -1.02 -12.94 -0.44
CA GLN A 38 -1.81 -13.65 -1.45
C GLN A 38 -2.66 -12.70 -2.30
N LEU A 39 -2.65 -11.40 -1.97
CA LEU A 39 -3.36 -10.36 -2.70
C LEU A 39 -2.42 -9.65 -3.67
N ASP A 40 -3.03 -8.95 -4.64
CA ASP A 40 -2.27 -8.12 -5.56
C ASP A 40 -1.49 -7.00 -4.82
N PRO A 41 -0.44 -6.44 -5.41
CA PRO A 41 0.27 -5.34 -4.79
C PRO A 41 -0.61 -4.11 -4.61
N HIS A 42 -0.72 -3.63 -3.37
CA HIS A 42 -1.55 -2.47 -3.06
C HIS A 42 -1.04 -1.68 -1.86
N ILE A 43 -1.31 -0.37 -1.83
CA ILE A 43 -0.93 0.49 -0.70
C ILE A 43 -1.64 0.08 0.59
N PHE A 44 -2.87 -0.43 0.50
CA PHE A 44 -3.60 -0.98 1.64
C PHE A 44 -2.89 -2.20 2.24
N GLY A 45 -2.17 -2.99 1.43
CA GLY A 45 -1.36 -4.10 1.92
C GLY A 45 -0.20 -3.62 2.80
N ILE A 46 0.52 -2.57 2.38
CA ILE A 46 1.59 -1.95 3.20
C ILE A 46 1.03 -1.39 4.50
N ALA A 47 -0.12 -0.72 4.43
CA ALA A 47 -0.77 -0.15 5.61
C ALA A 47 -1.23 -1.23 6.60
N GLU A 48 -1.80 -2.34 6.11
CA GLU A 48 -2.24 -3.46 6.94
C GLU A 48 -1.07 -4.19 7.58
N GLU A 49 0.03 -4.39 6.86
CA GLU A 49 1.25 -5.01 7.40
C GLU A 49 1.86 -4.14 8.51
N ALA A 50 1.95 -2.81 8.30
CA ALA A 50 2.41 -1.88 9.32
C ALA A 50 1.47 -1.86 10.54
N PHE A 51 0.15 -1.83 10.33
CA PHE A 51 -0.82 -1.86 11.43
C PHE A 51 -0.75 -3.17 12.23
N SER A 52 -0.67 -4.31 11.54
CA SER A 52 -0.55 -5.62 12.18
C SER A 52 0.77 -5.75 12.95
N SER A 53 1.88 -5.25 12.39
CA SER A 53 3.18 -5.22 13.04
C SER A 53 3.15 -4.35 14.31
N LEU A 54 2.52 -3.17 14.25
CA LEU A 54 2.34 -2.29 15.41
C LEU A 54 1.64 -3.01 16.55
N ASP A 55 0.56 -3.74 16.25
CA ASP A 55 -0.19 -4.47 17.28
C ASP A 55 0.55 -5.71 17.80
N GLN A 56 1.23 -6.46 16.94
CA GLN A 56 1.93 -7.69 17.32
C GLN A 56 3.24 -7.42 18.07
N GLN A 57 4.02 -6.45 17.60
CA GLN A 57 5.35 -6.16 18.13
C GLN A 57 5.33 -5.10 19.23
N LYS A 58 4.22 -4.36 19.38
CA LYS A 58 4.10 -3.23 20.31
C LYS A 58 5.19 -2.18 20.12
N GLN A 59 5.59 -1.97 18.86
CA GLN A 59 6.61 -1.00 18.46
C GLN A 59 6.03 -0.05 17.42
N ASN A 60 6.42 1.22 17.50
CA ASN A 60 6.02 2.23 16.53
C ASN A 60 6.51 1.86 15.13
N GLN A 61 5.65 2.04 14.13
CA GLN A 61 5.95 1.77 12.73
C GLN A 61 5.97 3.07 11.94
N SER A 62 6.71 3.07 10.83
CA SER A 62 6.72 4.19 9.89
C SER A 62 6.56 3.68 8.46
N ILE A 63 5.89 4.49 7.64
CA ILE A 63 5.79 4.29 6.20
C ILE A 63 6.43 5.52 5.57
N ILE A 64 7.42 5.29 4.71
CA ILE A 64 8.14 6.35 4.00
C ILE A 64 7.67 6.34 2.55
N ILE A 65 7.05 7.44 2.12
CA ILE A 65 6.64 7.64 0.73
C ILE A 65 7.65 8.58 0.08
N SER A 66 8.39 8.09 -0.91
CA SER A 66 9.41 8.84 -1.63
C SER A 66 9.13 8.85 -3.15
N GLY A 67 9.66 9.87 -3.82
CA GLY A 67 9.46 10.06 -5.26
C GLY A 67 9.69 11.51 -5.68
N GLU A 68 9.93 11.73 -6.97
CA GLU A 68 10.12 13.06 -7.55
C GLU A 68 8.85 13.93 -7.49
N SER A 69 8.96 15.19 -7.91
CA SER A 69 7.81 16.07 -8.07
C SER A 69 6.79 15.46 -9.03
N GLY A 70 5.50 15.47 -8.66
CA GLY A 70 4.43 14.88 -9.47
C GLY A 70 4.29 13.35 -9.37
N ALA A 71 5.10 12.66 -8.56
CA ALA A 71 5.03 11.20 -8.39
C ALA A 71 3.78 10.69 -7.63
N GLY A 72 2.93 11.58 -7.09
CA GLY A 72 1.72 11.20 -6.36
C GLY A 72 1.96 10.80 -4.91
N LYS A 73 2.84 11.53 -4.20
CA LYS A 73 3.11 11.31 -2.75
C LYS A 73 1.98 11.80 -1.84
N THR A 74 1.18 12.75 -2.33
CA THR A 74 0.05 13.41 -1.66
C THR A 74 -1.20 13.13 -2.47
#